data_AF-A0A1G6E6D4-F1
#
_entry.id   AF-A0A1G6E6D4-F1
#
_cell.length_a   1.000
_cell.length_b   1.000
_cell.length_c   1.000
_cell.angle_alpha   90.00
_cell.angle_beta   90.00
_cell.angle_gamma   90.00
#
_symmetry.space_group_name_H-M   'P 1'
#
loop_
_entity.id
_entity.type
_entity.pdbx_description
1 polymer ?
#
loop_
_entity_poly.entity_id
_entity_poly.type
_entity_poly.pdbx_seq_one_letter_code
_entity_poly.pdbx_strand_id
1 'polypeptide(L)'
;MSVVKIWEIILNIVLIPVLVMIIVVMTRKTKNPRGLFVTFFIFAMVAYALDDIYWVAYDFLRPDKWMPFAANEIAICATMLLLGSAMSTRIDKNVSVKVSEIVFNIAFLGGCICLWIAWSGEWIQDIIFTLPYMYFLYVLLRGMRINKALSKTETYFAVAICAAVIILQATGLFVSKGTAQILYTINYGILDVSTLLMFIKNINSRRKGLAPETLLFQSFALFFWTIVVLDMSGGWFYNIGLFLQMAAILLMFSTVLHVVDDKKPAMEQPEIGGIS
;
A
#
# COMPACT_ATOMS: atom_id res chain seq x y z
N MET A 1 -4.96 -26.33 14.56
CA MET A 1 -4.91 -25.23 13.59
C MET A 1 -6.29 -25.06 12.96
N SER A 2 -6.88 -23.86 13.02
CA SER A 2 -8.21 -23.60 12.43
C SER A 2 -8.14 -23.52 10.91
N VAL A 3 -9.27 -23.73 10.21
CA VAL A 3 -9.36 -23.56 8.75
C VAL A 3 -8.95 -22.14 8.32
N VAL A 4 -9.33 -21.14 9.11
CA VAL A 4 -8.97 -19.73 8.90
C VAL A 4 -7.46 -19.55 8.85
N LYS A 5 -6.74 -20.15 9.81
CA LYS A 5 -5.27 -20.04 9.91
C LYS A 5 -4.54 -20.84 8.83
N ILE A 6 -5.07 -22.01 8.45
CA ILE A 6 -4.53 -22.78 7.30
C ILE A 6 -4.60 -21.93 6.02
N TRP A 7 -5.73 -21.27 5.79
CA TRP A 7 -5.93 -20.44 4.62
C TRP A 7 -4.99 -19.23 4.59
N GLU A 8 -4.82 -18.57 5.73
CA GLU A 8 -3.86 -17.48 5.93
C GLU A 8 -2.43 -17.89 5.54
N ILE A 9 -1.96 -19.04 6.04
CA ILE A 9 -0.63 -19.58 5.72
C ILE A 9 -0.51 -19.87 4.22
N ILE A 10 -1.53 -20.46 3.60
CA ILE A 10 -1.53 -20.74 2.15
C ILE A 10 -1.40 -19.44 1.35
N LEU A 11 -2.16 -18.40 1.70
CA LEU A 11 -2.10 -17.11 1.01
C LEU A 11 -0.71 -16.47 1.12
N ASN A 12 -0.11 -16.47 2.31
CA ASN A 12 1.24 -15.93 2.52
C ASN A 12 2.29 -16.73 1.75
N ILE A 13 2.20 -18.07 1.72
CA ILE A 13 3.10 -18.92 0.94
C ILE A 13 2.98 -18.63 -0.56
N VAL A 14 1.76 -18.36 -1.07
CA VAL A 14 1.51 -18.04 -2.48
C VAL A 14 1.97 -16.61 -2.84
N LEU A 15 1.99 -15.69 -1.88
CA LEU A 15 2.45 -14.32 -2.11
C LEU A 15 3.97 -14.24 -2.38
N ILE A 16 4.76 -15.06 -1.68
CA ILE A 16 6.22 -15.13 -1.85
C ILE A 16 6.63 -15.35 -3.33
N PRO A 17 6.18 -16.39 -4.05
CA PRO A 17 6.55 -16.58 -5.46
C PRO A 17 6.03 -15.47 -6.37
N VAL A 18 4.92 -14.81 -6.04
CA VAL A 18 4.45 -13.62 -6.77
C VAL A 18 5.45 -12.47 -6.62
N LEU A 19 5.89 -12.17 -5.40
CA LEU A 19 6.89 -11.13 -5.14
C LEU A 19 8.24 -11.46 -5.81
N VAL A 20 8.69 -12.72 -5.73
CA VAL A 20 9.91 -13.18 -6.42
C VAL A 20 9.79 -13.00 -7.93
N MET A 21 8.65 -13.36 -8.53
CA MET A 21 8.40 -13.17 -9.96
C MET A 21 8.47 -11.69 -10.35
N ILE A 22 7.88 -10.80 -9.55
CA ILE A 22 7.96 -9.34 -9.74
C ILE A 22 9.42 -8.87 -9.71
N ILE A 23 10.18 -9.25 -8.69
CA ILE A 23 11.59 -8.88 -8.53
C ILE A 23 12.41 -9.32 -9.75
N VAL A 24 12.25 -10.57 -10.19
CA VAL A 24 12.97 -11.14 -11.34
C VAL A 24 12.63 -10.40 -12.63
N VAL A 25 11.35 -10.17 -12.91
CA VAL A 25 10.91 -9.49 -14.13
C VAL A 25 11.40 -8.04 -14.13
N MET A 26 11.25 -7.31 -13.02
CA MET A 26 11.73 -5.92 -12.92
C MET A 26 13.24 -5.81 -13.08
N THR A 27 14.00 -6.72 -12.47
CA THR A 27 15.47 -6.76 -12.61
C THR A 27 15.87 -6.98 -14.06
N ARG A 28 15.23 -7.92 -14.76
CA ARG A 28 15.50 -8.20 -16.18
C ARG A 28 15.12 -7.05 -17.12
N LYS A 29 14.04 -6.32 -16.81
CA LYS A 29 13.59 -5.16 -17.60
C LYS A 29 14.39 -3.89 -17.32
N THR A 30 15.20 -3.86 -16.27
CA THR A 30 16.02 -2.69 -15.94
C THR A 30 17.18 -2.57 -16.93
N LYS A 31 16.94 -1.90 -18.06
CA LYS A 31 17.98 -1.57 -19.05
C LYS A 31 18.91 -0.43 -18.60
N ASN A 32 18.44 0.40 -17.66
CA ASN A 32 19.21 1.48 -17.08
C ASN A 32 19.38 1.23 -15.57
N PRO A 33 20.55 0.74 -15.10
CA PRO A 33 20.80 0.49 -13.68
C PRO A 33 20.74 1.76 -12.80
N ARG A 34 20.65 2.95 -13.41
CA ARG A 34 20.50 4.24 -12.71
C ARG A 34 19.04 4.73 -12.59
N GLY A 35 18.07 3.93 -13.04
CA GLY A 35 16.65 4.27 -12.94
C GLY A 35 16.14 4.21 -11.50
N LEU A 36 16.32 5.29 -10.73
CA LEU A 36 15.99 5.37 -9.29
C LEU A 36 14.60 4.82 -8.94
N PHE A 37 13.57 5.11 -9.75
CA PHE A 37 12.22 4.58 -9.56
C PHE A 37 12.19 3.05 -9.49
N VAL A 38 12.81 2.38 -10.47
CA VAL A 38 12.79 0.92 -10.60
C VAL A 38 13.66 0.28 -9.52
N THR A 39 14.82 0.88 -9.23
CA THR A 39 15.71 0.42 -8.16
C THR A 39 15.00 0.44 -6.81
N PHE A 40 14.37 1.56 -6.43
CA PHE A 40 13.62 1.64 -5.18
C PHE A 40 12.43 0.68 -5.15
N PHE A 41 11.71 0.52 -6.27
CA PHE A 41 10.61 -0.43 -6.35
C PHE A 41 11.08 -1.89 -6.15
N ILE A 42 12.18 -2.29 -6.78
CA ILE A 42 12.75 -3.64 -6.61
C ILE A 42 13.13 -3.86 -5.14
N PHE A 43 13.87 -2.92 -4.53
CA PHE A 43 14.24 -3.05 -3.12
C PHE A 43 13.01 -3.09 -2.20
N ALA A 44 11.94 -2.35 -2.52
CA ALA A 44 10.69 -2.44 -1.77
C ALA A 44 10.07 -3.84 -1.86
N MET A 45 10.02 -4.43 -3.05
CA MET A 45 9.48 -5.79 -3.22
C MET A 45 10.37 -6.84 -2.54
N VAL A 46 11.69 -6.64 -2.50
CA VAL A 46 12.61 -7.50 -1.72
C VAL A 46 12.34 -7.39 -0.23
N ALA A 47 12.24 -6.16 0.31
CA ALA A 47 11.93 -5.94 1.71
C ALA A 47 10.59 -6.59 2.09
N TYR A 48 9.60 -6.44 1.22
CA TYR A 48 8.29 -7.05 1.44
C TYR A 48 8.31 -8.58 1.34
N ALA A 49 9.08 -9.16 0.43
CA ALA A 49 9.25 -10.61 0.40
C ALA A 49 9.95 -11.14 1.67
N LEU A 50 10.87 -10.37 2.25
CA LEU A 50 11.52 -10.74 3.52
C LEU A 50 10.55 -10.67 4.70
N ASP A 51 9.63 -9.71 4.71
CA ASP A 51 8.52 -9.65 5.66
C ASP A 51 7.70 -10.94 5.63
N ASP A 52 7.18 -11.31 4.45
CA ASP A 52 6.38 -12.53 4.27
C ASP A 52 7.15 -13.81 4.63
N ILE A 53 8.43 -13.91 4.24
CA ILE A 53 9.26 -15.06 4.57
C ILE A 53 9.46 -15.16 6.09
N TYR A 54 9.70 -14.05 6.77
CA TYR A 54 9.83 -14.03 8.22
C TYR A 54 8.52 -14.46 8.89
N TRP A 55 7.39 -13.96 8.38
CA TRP A 55 6.05 -14.32 8.84
C TRP A 55 5.77 -15.81 8.75
N VAL A 56 5.97 -16.39 7.56
CA VAL A 56 5.79 -17.82 7.32
C VAL A 56 6.74 -18.63 8.17
N ALA A 57 8.04 -18.27 8.23
CA ALA A 57 9.02 -19.00 9.03
C ALA A 57 8.66 -19.00 10.53
N TYR A 58 8.21 -17.86 11.06
CA TYR A 58 7.82 -17.76 12.47
C TYR A 58 6.59 -18.60 12.78
N ASP A 59 5.55 -18.54 11.94
CA ASP A 59 4.34 -19.35 12.12
C ASP A 59 4.64 -20.85 12.13
N PHE A 60 5.59 -21.30 11.30
CA PHE A 60 6.05 -22.70 11.31
C PHE A 60 6.89 -23.04 12.55
N LEU A 61 7.80 -22.17 12.96
CA LEU A 61 8.73 -22.43 14.07
C LEU A 61 8.09 -22.25 15.45
N ARG A 62 7.08 -21.38 15.55
CA ARG A 62 6.42 -20.97 16.80
C ARG A 62 4.90 -20.84 16.59
N PRO A 63 4.21 -21.94 16.28
CA PRO A 63 2.78 -21.91 16.05
C PRO A 63 2.03 -21.39 17.28
N ASP A 64 0.96 -20.63 17.03
CA ASP A 64 0.05 -20.06 18.04
C ASP A 64 0.73 -19.12 19.06
N LYS A 65 1.99 -18.73 18.83
CA LYS A 65 2.67 -17.71 19.62
C LYS A 65 2.58 -16.37 18.91
N TRP A 66 2.43 -15.33 19.71
CA TRP A 66 2.54 -13.96 19.22
C TRP A 66 3.95 -13.74 18.65
N MET A 67 4.04 -13.20 17.45
CA MET A 67 5.31 -12.81 16.83
C MET A 67 5.86 -11.58 17.56
N PRO A 68 7.13 -11.59 18.01
CA PRO A 68 7.74 -10.37 18.54
C PRO A 68 7.83 -9.36 17.39
N PHE A 69 7.17 -8.22 17.55
CA PHE A 69 6.85 -7.22 16.53
C PHE A 69 8.05 -6.63 15.75
N ALA A 70 9.30 -6.97 16.07
CA ALA A 70 10.45 -6.19 15.61
C ALA A 70 10.85 -6.40 14.13
N ALA A 71 10.84 -7.63 13.59
CA ALA A 71 11.51 -7.88 12.29
C ALA A 71 10.59 -7.68 11.08
N ASN A 72 9.33 -8.12 11.18
CA ASN A 72 8.30 -7.89 10.17
C ASN A 72 7.99 -6.38 10.01
N GLU A 73 7.88 -5.65 11.14
CA GLU A 73 7.62 -4.21 11.10
C GLU A 73 8.76 -3.40 10.46
N ILE A 74 10.01 -3.79 10.67
CA ILE A 74 11.14 -3.15 10.01
C ILE A 74 11.07 -3.38 8.49
N ALA A 75 10.73 -4.59 8.06
CA ALA A 75 10.64 -4.94 6.65
C ALA A 75 9.49 -4.20 5.93
N ILE A 76 8.32 -4.08 6.57
CA ILE A 76 7.21 -3.29 6.02
C ILE A 76 7.51 -1.79 6.04
N CYS A 77 8.17 -1.27 7.08
CA CYS A 77 8.63 0.11 7.14
C CYS A 77 9.61 0.44 6.01
N ALA A 78 10.58 -0.45 5.76
CA ALA A 78 11.49 -0.33 4.65
C ALA A 78 10.74 -0.32 3.31
N THR A 79 9.75 -1.21 3.15
CA THR A 79 8.87 -1.25 1.98
C THR A 79 8.18 0.09 1.76
N MET A 80 7.55 0.67 2.80
CA MET A 80 6.85 1.96 2.70
C MET A 80 7.80 3.12 2.36
N LEU A 81 8.98 3.18 2.97
CA LEU A 81 9.99 4.21 2.67
C LEU A 81 10.51 4.11 1.24
N LEU A 82 10.77 2.88 0.76
CA LEU A 82 11.28 2.62 -0.58
C LEU A 82 10.21 2.89 -1.64
N LEU A 83 8.95 2.50 -1.41
CA LEU A 83 7.83 2.85 -2.31
C LEU A 83 7.58 4.37 -2.31
N GLY A 84 7.62 5.03 -1.15
CA GLY A 84 7.53 6.49 -1.07
C GLY A 84 8.67 7.18 -1.82
N SER A 85 9.88 6.66 -1.73
CA SER A 85 11.04 7.17 -2.46
C SER A 85 10.92 6.91 -3.96
N ALA A 86 10.46 5.74 -4.39
CA ALA A 86 10.16 5.47 -5.78
C ALA A 86 9.14 6.48 -6.33
N MET A 87 8.00 6.62 -5.65
CA MET A 87 6.93 7.53 -6.08
C MET A 87 7.35 9.00 -6.07
N SER A 88 8.20 9.42 -5.13
CA SER A 88 8.69 10.80 -5.08
C SER A 88 9.57 11.16 -6.28
N THR A 89 10.27 10.20 -6.91
CA THR A 89 10.97 10.41 -8.20
C THR A 89 10.03 10.71 -9.38
N ARG A 90 8.72 10.47 -9.21
CA ARG A 90 7.69 10.70 -10.24
C ARG A 90 6.84 11.96 -9.96
N ILE A 91 7.13 12.70 -8.90
CA ILE A 91 6.44 13.94 -8.56
C ILE A 91 7.31 15.13 -8.99
N ASP A 92 6.70 16.12 -9.65
CA ASP A 92 7.38 17.38 -9.95
C ASP A 92 7.77 18.12 -8.66
N LYS A 93 9.08 18.40 -8.52
CA LYS A 93 9.66 19.08 -7.35
C LYS A 93 9.16 20.52 -7.21
N ASN A 94 8.69 21.15 -8.28
CA ASN A 94 8.27 22.55 -8.29
C ASN A 94 6.85 22.79 -7.77
N VAL A 95 6.07 21.73 -7.53
CA VAL A 95 4.69 21.88 -7.05
C VAL A 95 4.66 22.12 -5.54
N SER A 96 4.06 23.22 -5.10
CA SER A 96 3.92 23.54 -3.68
C SER A 96 3.14 22.46 -2.90
N VAL A 97 3.55 22.28 -1.66
CA VAL A 97 2.92 21.38 -0.69
C VAL A 97 1.61 22.01 -0.21
N LYS A 98 0.52 21.24 -0.17
CA LYS A 98 -0.75 21.74 0.37
C LYS A 98 -0.90 21.37 1.84
N VAL A 99 -1.22 22.35 2.66
CA VAL A 99 -1.49 22.16 4.11
C VAL A 99 -2.57 21.11 4.35
N SER A 100 -3.60 21.04 3.50
CA SER A 100 -4.66 20.04 3.61
C SER A 100 -4.15 18.59 3.52
N GLU A 101 -3.09 18.33 2.74
CA GLU A 101 -2.49 16.99 2.61
C GLU A 101 -1.78 16.59 3.90
N ILE A 102 -1.07 17.54 4.51
CA ILE A 102 -0.38 17.37 5.79
C ILE A 102 -1.40 17.12 6.91
N VAL A 103 -2.43 17.96 6.99
CA VAL A 103 -3.47 17.86 8.04
C VAL A 103 -4.20 16.53 7.93
N PHE A 104 -4.62 16.12 6.73
CA PHE A 104 -5.29 14.84 6.55
C PHE A 104 -4.39 13.66 6.94
N ASN A 105 -3.12 13.68 6.52
CA ASN A 105 -2.16 12.62 6.83
C ASN A 105 -1.95 12.48 8.35
N ILE A 106 -1.67 13.60 9.03
CA ILE A 106 -1.51 13.62 10.49
C ILE A 106 -2.79 13.17 11.19
N ALA A 107 -3.96 13.64 10.75
CA ALA A 107 -5.23 13.27 11.37
C ALA A 107 -5.55 11.78 11.20
N PHE A 108 -5.37 11.24 9.99
CA PHE A 108 -5.67 9.85 9.69
C PHE A 108 -4.69 8.90 10.36
N LEU A 109 -3.39 9.04 10.10
CA LEU A 109 -2.39 8.14 10.69
C LEU A 109 -2.15 8.41 12.16
N GLY A 110 -2.33 9.64 12.64
CA GLY A 110 -2.39 9.92 14.08
C GLY A 110 -3.55 9.20 14.76
N GLY A 111 -4.72 9.16 14.10
CA GLY A 111 -5.85 8.34 14.55
C GLY A 111 -5.53 6.84 14.58
N CYS A 112 -4.90 6.31 13.53
CA CYS A 112 -4.45 4.92 13.49
C CYS A 112 -3.45 4.60 14.61
N ILE A 113 -2.45 5.47 14.84
CA ILE A 113 -1.49 5.33 15.96
C ILE A 113 -2.23 5.25 17.29
N CYS A 114 -3.17 6.15 17.55
CA CYS A 114 -3.93 6.13 18.80
C CYS A 114 -4.69 4.80 18.98
N LEU A 115 -5.26 4.26 17.89
CA LEU A 115 -5.96 2.97 17.92
C LEU A 115 -4.99 1.79 18.13
N TRP A 116 -3.85 1.80 17.45
CA TRP A 116 -2.81 0.78 17.62
C TRP A 116 -2.23 0.80 19.02
N ILE A 117 -1.90 1.96 19.58
CA ILE A 117 -1.43 2.11 20.96
C ILE A 117 -2.48 1.60 21.95
N ALA A 118 -3.75 1.92 21.72
CA ALA A 118 -4.84 1.44 22.57
C ALA A 118 -5.00 -0.08 22.53
N TRP A 119 -4.59 -0.72 21.44
CA TRP A 119 -4.67 -2.16 21.24
C TRP A 119 -3.40 -2.92 21.69
N SER A 120 -2.22 -2.45 21.30
CA SER A 120 -0.91 -3.06 21.56
C SER A 120 -0.38 -2.73 22.96
N GLY A 121 -0.65 -1.52 23.45
CA GLY A 121 0.03 -0.93 24.61
C GLY A 121 1.47 -0.44 24.35
N GLU A 122 1.96 -0.48 23.10
CA GLU A 122 3.36 -0.25 22.73
C GLU A 122 3.60 1.12 22.07
N TRP A 123 3.67 2.16 22.89
CA TRP A 123 3.67 3.56 22.45
C TRP A 123 4.82 3.93 21.52
N ILE A 124 6.05 3.65 21.94
CA ILE A 124 7.27 4.08 21.22
C ILE A 124 7.34 3.39 19.86
N GLN A 125 7.01 2.10 19.84
CA GLN A 125 7.04 1.27 18.66
C GLN A 125 6.03 1.75 17.61
N ASP A 126 4.76 1.89 18.00
CA ASP A 126 3.68 2.31 17.11
C ASP A 126 3.94 3.71 16.51
N ILE A 127 4.49 4.65 17.31
CA ILE A 127 4.84 5.98 16.81
C ILE A 127 5.96 5.91 15.77
N ILE A 128 7.06 5.21 16.08
CA ILE A 128 8.25 5.16 15.22
C ILE A 128 7.94 4.45 13.90
N PHE A 129 7.28 3.29 13.96
CA PHE A 129 7.01 2.49 12.77
C PHE A 129 5.88 3.06 11.90
N THR A 130 5.05 3.98 12.42
CA THR A 130 4.08 4.70 11.59
C THR A 130 4.70 5.84 10.76
N LEU A 131 5.87 6.37 11.12
CA LEU A 131 6.51 7.48 10.37
C LEU A 131 6.76 7.12 8.87
N PRO A 132 7.26 5.93 8.53
CA PRO A 132 7.28 5.42 7.15
C PRO A 132 5.94 5.48 6.42
N TYR A 133 4.85 5.10 7.09
CA TYR A 133 3.50 5.12 6.53
C TYR A 133 3.06 6.56 6.28
N MET A 134 3.37 7.49 7.20
CA MET A 134 3.09 8.92 7.01
C MET A 134 3.83 9.49 5.81
N TYR A 135 5.11 9.18 5.67
CA TYR A 135 5.87 9.63 4.51
C TYR A 135 5.28 9.08 3.21
N PHE A 136 4.97 7.78 3.16
CA PHE A 136 4.40 7.17 1.97
C PHE A 136 3.02 7.75 1.62
N LEU A 137 2.11 7.84 2.59
CA LEU A 137 0.79 8.44 2.40
C LEU A 137 0.87 9.89 1.94
N TYR A 138 1.79 10.68 2.51
CA TYR A 138 2.04 12.05 2.05
C TYR A 138 2.40 12.11 0.56
N VAL A 139 3.36 11.28 0.14
CA VAL A 139 3.79 11.20 -1.26
C VAL A 139 2.62 10.78 -2.16
N LEU A 140 1.81 9.81 -1.72
CA LEU A 140 0.63 9.36 -2.47
C LEU A 140 -0.42 10.46 -2.61
N LEU A 141 -0.78 11.15 -1.54
CA LEU A 141 -1.77 12.23 -1.58
C LEU A 141 -1.34 13.35 -2.52
N ARG A 142 -0.08 13.77 -2.40
CA ARG A 142 0.51 14.81 -3.26
C ARG A 142 0.50 14.38 -4.72
N GLY A 143 0.94 13.16 -5.02
CA GLY A 143 0.99 12.64 -6.37
C GLY A 143 -0.39 12.39 -6.99
N MET A 144 -1.35 11.89 -6.21
CA MET A 144 -2.75 11.75 -6.64
C MET A 144 -3.37 13.10 -7.00
N ARG A 145 -3.11 14.16 -6.22
CA ARG A 145 -3.58 15.51 -6.54
C ARG A 145 -2.97 16.02 -7.85
N ILE A 146 -1.63 15.95 -7.97
CA ILE A 146 -0.90 16.48 -9.13
C ILE A 146 -1.37 15.80 -10.42
N ASN A 147 -1.53 14.49 -10.37
CA ASN A 147 -1.95 13.67 -11.51
C ASN A 147 -3.48 13.54 -11.64
N LYS A 148 -4.25 14.33 -10.87
CA LYS A 148 -5.72 14.33 -10.85
C LYS A 148 -6.33 12.92 -10.78
N ALA A 149 -5.71 12.05 -9.98
CA ALA A 149 -6.08 10.64 -9.85
C ALA A 149 -7.45 10.45 -9.17
N LEU A 150 -7.86 11.43 -8.36
CA LEU A 150 -9.17 11.50 -7.73
C LEU A 150 -9.87 12.81 -8.12
N SER A 151 -11.17 12.71 -8.33
CA SER A 151 -12.08 13.86 -8.37
C SER A 151 -12.29 14.42 -6.95
N LYS A 152 -12.85 15.63 -6.86
CA LYS A 152 -13.18 16.25 -5.57
C LYS A 152 -14.17 15.40 -4.77
N THR A 153 -15.20 14.87 -5.41
CA THR A 153 -16.22 14.03 -4.77
C THR A 153 -15.60 12.74 -4.21
N GLU A 154 -14.74 12.08 -4.97
CA GLU A 154 -14.04 10.88 -4.50
C GLU A 154 -13.08 11.19 -3.35
N THR A 155 -12.48 12.38 -3.33
CA THR A 155 -11.64 12.83 -2.21
C THR A 155 -12.46 12.98 -0.94
N TYR A 156 -13.62 13.65 -1.00
CA TYR A 156 -14.51 13.77 0.16
C TYR A 156 -15.04 12.42 0.63
N PHE A 157 -15.38 11.54 -0.32
CA PHE A 157 -15.82 10.19 -0.02
C PHE A 157 -14.73 9.38 0.70
N ALA A 158 -13.48 9.46 0.24
CA ALA A 158 -12.35 8.80 0.90
C ALA A 158 -12.12 9.34 2.32
N VAL A 159 -12.20 10.67 2.51
CA VAL A 159 -12.11 11.29 3.84
C VAL A 159 -13.23 10.80 4.76
N ALA A 160 -14.45 10.71 4.25
CA ALA A 160 -15.60 10.21 5.03
C ALA A 160 -15.42 8.74 5.44
N ILE A 161 -14.93 7.88 4.54
CA ILE A 161 -14.62 6.48 4.87
C ILE A 161 -13.53 6.42 5.94
N CYS A 162 -12.43 7.14 5.77
CA CYS A 162 -11.33 7.16 6.75
C CYS A 162 -11.82 7.60 8.14
N ALA A 163 -12.65 8.64 8.20
CA ALA A 163 -13.24 9.11 9.46
C ALA A 163 -14.19 8.07 10.07
N ALA A 164 -15.04 7.45 9.25
CA ALA A 164 -15.96 6.41 9.72
C ALA A 164 -15.21 5.21 10.30
N VAL A 165 -14.14 4.76 9.66
CA VAL A 165 -13.29 3.66 10.14
C VAL A 165 -12.71 3.98 11.51
N ILE A 166 -12.10 5.16 11.67
CA ILE A 166 -11.52 5.58 12.95
C ILE A 166 -12.60 5.67 14.04
N ILE A 167 -13.73 6.30 13.74
CA ILE A 167 -14.81 6.49 14.73
C ILE A 167 -15.40 5.16 15.16
N LEU A 168 -15.68 4.24 14.23
CA LEU A 168 -16.23 2.92 14.54
C LEU A 168 -15.25 2.10 15.38
N GLN A 169 -13.98 2.08 15.00
CA GLN A 169 -12.96 1.35 15.74
C GLN A 169 -12.76 1.92 17.14
N ALA A 170 -12.67 3.25 17.26
CA ALA A 170 -12.55 3.92 18.55
C ALA A 170 -13.77 3.68 19.45
N THR A 171 -14.99 3.76 18.89
CA THR A 171 -16.23 3.51 19.65
C THR A 171 -16.27 2.08 20.19
N GLY A 172 -15.76 1.10 19.41
CA GLY A 172 -15.64 -0.29 19.84
C GLY A 172 -14.84 -0.48 21.14
N LEU A 173 -13.90 0.42 21.45
CA LEU A 173 -13.08 0.36 22.67
C LEU A 173 -13.86 0.76 23.94
N PHE A 174 -14.95 1.52 23.81
CA PHE A 174 -15.69 2.10 24.95
C PHE A 174 -17.04 1.42 25.23
N VAL A 175 -17.42 0.41 24.43
CA VAL A 175 -18.72 -0.27 24.55
C VAL A 175 -18.58 -1.71 25.05
N SER A 176 -19.72 -2.35 25.35
CA SER A 176 -19.74 -3.76 25.75
C SER A 176 -19.15 -4.68 24.67
N LYS A 177 -18.56 -5.82 25.06
CA LYS A 177 -17.91 -6.76 24.12
C LYS A 177 -18.82 -7.21 22.97
N GLY A 178 -20.11 -7.46 23.24
CA GLY A 178 -21.08 -7.85 22.21
C GLY A 178 -21.32 -6.72 21.20
N THR A 179 -21.48 -5.48 21.69
CA THR A 179 -21.63 -4.29 20.84
C THR A 179 -20.36 -4.00 20.05
N ALA A 180 -19.19 -4.10 20.68
CA ALA A 180 -17.89 -3.89 20.06
C ALA A 180 -17.70 -4.84 18.86
N GLN A 181 -18.04 -6.12 19.01
CA GLN A 181 -17.94 -7.10 17.93
C GLN A 181 -18.81 -6.74 16.72
N ILE A 182 -20.01 -6.20 16.95
CA ILE A 182 -20.90 -5.72 15.88
C ILE A 182 -20.25 -4.52 15.18
N LEU A 183 -19.75 -3.53 15.92
CA LEU A 183 -19.08 -2.35 15.37
C LEU A 183 -17.84 -2.72 14.55
N TYR A 184 -17.00 -3.63 15.05
CA TYR A 184 -15.84 -4.13 14.31
C TYR A 184 -16.26 -4.86 13.03
N THR A 185 -17.30 -5.69 13.08
CA THR A 185 -17.81 -6.38 11.88
C THR A 185 -18.31 -5.38 10.82
N ILE A 186 -19.02 -4.32 11.24
CA ILE A 186 -19.43 -3.23 10.34
C ILE A 186 -18.20 -2.52 9.76
N ASN A 187 -17.20 -2.23 10.60
CA ASN A 187 -15.96 -1.59 10.17
C ASN A 187 -15.22 -2.43 9.11
N TYR A 188 -15.10 -3.74 9.32
CA TYR A 188 -14.48 -4.65 8.35
C TYR A 188 -15.25 -4.66 7.02
N GLY A 189 -16.58 -4.64 7.06
CA GLY A 189 -17.40 -4.50 5.85
C GLY A 189 -17.16 -3.20 5.09
N ILE A 190 -16.99 -2.07 5.79
CA ILE A 190 -16.66 -0.78 5.17
C ILE A 190 -15.27 -0.84 4.51
N LEU A 191 -14.29 -1.43 5.19
CA LEU A 191 -12.92 -1.61 4.68
C LEU A 191 -12.91 -2.47 3.40
N ASP A 192 -13.62 -3.59 3.38
CA ASP A 192 -13.70 -4.47 2.20
C ASP A 192 -14.44 -3.81 1.03
N VAL A 193 -15.59 -3.19 1.28
CA VAL A 193 -16.38 -2.51 0.25
C VAL A 193 -15.58 -1.35 -0.35
N SER A 194 -14.92 -0.53 0.47
CA SER A 194 -14.08 0.56 -0.02
C SER A 194 -12.90 0.06 -0.85
N THR A 195 -12.28 -1.06 -0.46
CA THR A 195 -11.22 -1.72 -1.24
C THR A 195 -11.74 -2.16 -2.61
N LEU A 196 -12.91 -2.80 -2.66
CA LEU A 196 -13.54 -3.21 -3.91
C LEU A 196 -13.85 -2.01 -4.82
N LEU A 197 -14.34 -0.90 -4.25
CA LEU A 197 -14.57 0.34 -5.01
C LEU A 197 -13.28 0.90 -5.59
N MET A 198 -12.17 0.85 -4.85
CA MET A 198 -10.85 1.26 -5.35
C MET A 198 -10.35 0.35 -6.48
N PHE A 199 -10.57 -0.96 -6.40
CA PHE A 199 -10.29 -1.90 -7.49
C PHE A 199 -11.08 -1.56 -8.76
N ILE A 200 -12.40 -1.40 -8.63
CA ILE A 200 -13.29 -1.07 -9.74
C ILE A 200 -12.83 0.24 -10.39
N LYS A 201 -12.50 1.25 -9.59
CA LYS A 201 -11.99 2.53 -10.09
C LYS A 201 -10.67 2.37 -10.84
N ASN A 202 -9.72 1.62 -10.31
CA ASN A 202 -8.42 1.41 -10.95
C ASN A 202 -8.59 0.68 -12.30
N ILE A 203 -9.37 -0.40 -12.32
CA ILE A 203 -9.68 -1.15 -13.56
C ILE A 203 -10.39 -0.26 -14.58
N ASN A 204 -11.38 0.53 -14.16
CA ASN A 204 -12.08 1.45 -15.05
C ASN A 204 -11.17 2.55 -15.59
N SER A 205 -10.25 3.06 -14.76
CA SER A 205 -9.25 4.05 -15.17
C SER A 205 -8.30 3.47 -16.21
N ARG A 206 -7.89 2.20 -16.06
CA ARG A 206 -7.09 1.47 -17.05
C ARG A 206 -7.84 1.29 -18.37
N ARG A 207 -9.10 0.85 -18.31
CA ARG A 207 -9.95 0.67 -19.50
C ARG A 207 -10.18 1.97 -20.26
N LYS A 208 -10.23 3.10 -19.55
CA LYS A 208 -10.35 4.44 -20.14
C LYS A 208 -9.03 4.99 -20.69
N GLY A 209 -7.91 4.26 -20.54
CA GLY A 209 -6.61 4.69 -21.03
C GLY A 209 -6.10 5.97 -20.35
N LEU A 210 -6.35 6.13 -19.03
CA LEU A 210 -5.77 7.25 -18.30
C LEU A 210 -4.24 7.18 -18.31
N ALA A 211 -3.60 8.33 -18.11
CA ALA A 211 -2.14 8.45 -18.13
C ALA A 211 -1.47 7.44 -17.17
N PRO A 212 -0.32 6.85 -17.55
CA PRO A 212 0.39 5.86 -16.74
C PRO A 212 0.67 6.33 -15.31
N GLU A 213 1.03 7.61 -15.13
CA GLU A 213 1.27 8.22 -13.83
C GLU A 213 0.00 8.23 -12.96
N THR A 214 -1.15 8.57 -13.53
CA THR A 214 -2.43 8.54 -12.82
C THR A 214 -2.75 7.13 -12.31
N LEU A 215 -2.58 6.13 -13.17
CA LEU A 215 -2.79 4.73 -12.81
C LEU A 215 -1.80 4.27 -11.75
N LEU A 216 -0.56 4.78 -11.78
CA LEU A 216 0.47 4.40 -10.83
C LEU A 216 0.09 4.84 -9.42
N PHE A 217 -0.27 6.11 -9.24
CA PHE A 217 -0.71 6.62 -7.95
C PHE A 217 -1.99 5.94 -7.45
N GLN A 218 -2.93 5.60 -8.33
CA GLN A 218 -4.13 4.84 -7.95
C GLN A 218 -3.79 3.42 -7.46
N SER A 219 -2.87 2.71 -8.14
CA SER A 219 -2.51 1.35 -7.74
C SER A 219 -1.72 1.33 -6.44
N PHE A 220 -0.82 2.28 -6.22
CA PHE A 220 -0.09 2.37 -4.95
C PHE A 220 -1.00 2.81 -3.79
N ALA A 221 -1.99 3.68 -4.04
CA ALA A 221 -2.99 4.01 -3.04
C ALA A 221 -3.87 2.80 -2.68
N LEU A 222 -4.26 1.99 -3.66
CA LEU A 222 -4.97 0.72 -3.42
C LEU A 222 -4.11 -0.26 -2.60
N PHE A 223 -2.84 -0.42 -2.95
CA PHE A 223 -1.90 -1.25 -2.18
C PHE A 223 -1.78 -0.78 -0.72
N PHE A 224 -1.57 0.53 -0.51
CA PHE A 224 -1.52 1.10 0.84
C PHE A 224 -2.82 0.88 1.61
N TRP A 225 -3.97 1.06 0.95
CA TRP A 225 -5.26 0.80 1.57
C TRP A 225 -5.41 -0.65 2.01
N THR A 226 -5.00 -1.62 1.19
CA THR A 226 -5.05 -3.05 1.56
C THR A 226 -4.19 -3.39 2.79
N ILE A 227 -3.09 -2.67 3.01
CA ILE A 227 -2.28 -2.81 4.22
C ILE A 227 -3.07 -2.32 5.44
N VAL A 228 -3.69 -1.13 5.34
CA VAL A 228 -4.56 -0.59 6.40
C VAL A 228 -5.72 -1.56 6.71
N VAL A 229 -6.32 -2.17 5.68
CA VAL A 229 -7.39 -3.17 5.87
C VAL A 229 -6.89 -4.35 6.69
N LEU A 230 -5.71 -4.89 6.39
CA LEU A 230 -5.12 -6.01 7.12
C LEU A 230 -4.83 -5.64 8.57
N ASP A 231 -4.19 -4.49 8.81
CA ASP A 231 -3.83 -4.01 10.15
C ASP A 231 -5.07 -3.72 11.01
N MET A 232 -6.24 -3.51 10.39
CA MET A 232 -7.50 -3.22 11.08
C MET A 232 -8.52 -4.37 11.04
N SER A 233 -8.22 -5.51 10.43
CA SER A 233 -9.18 -6.62 10.26
C SER A 233 -8.76 -7.88 11.00
N GLY A 234 -9.74 -8.74 11.30
CA GLY A 234 -9.50 -10.04 11.94
C GLY A 234 -10.30 -11.18 11.33
N GLY A 235 -9.84 -12.41 11.56
CA GLY A 235 -10.55 -13.63 11.14
C GLY A 235 -10.71 -13.75 9.62
N TRP A 236 -11.93 -14.04 9.15
CA TRP A 236 -12.18 -14.18 7.71
C TRP A 236 -11.97 -12.89 6.91
N PHE A 237 -12.23 -11.72 7.51
CA PHE A 237 -12.01 -10.43 6.86
C PHE A 237 -10.51 -10.18 6.61
N TYR A 238 -9.65 -10.61 7.53
CA TYR A 238 -8.19 -10.58 7.31
C TYR A 238 -7.78 -11.42 6.09
N ASN A 239 -8.32 -12.63 5.96
CA ASN A 239 -8.06 -13.50 4.81
C ASN A 239 -8.57 -12.91 3.48
N ILE A 240 -9.70 -12.20 3.49
CA ILE A 240 -10.19 -11.46 2.32
C ILE A 240 -9.21 -10.32 1.98
N GLY A 241 -8.77 -9.57 3.01
CA GLY A 241 -7.74 -8.53 2.88
C GLY A 241 -6.46 -9.06 2.25
N LEU A 242 -5.96 -10.23 2.66
CA LEU A 242 -4.74 -10.85 2.12
C LEU A 242 -4.89 -11.17 0.63
N PHE A 243 -6.03 -11.75 0.26
CA PHE A 243 -6.33 -12.03 -1.14
C PHE A 243 -6.40 -10.74 -1.97
N LEU A 244 -7.08 -9.71 -1.46
CA LEU A 244 -7.17 -8.40 -2.11
C LEU A 244 -5.81 -7.71 -2.21
N GLN A 245 -4.95 -7.84 -1.21
CA GLN A 245 -3.60 -7.31 -1.22
C GLN A 245 -2.75 -7.97 -2.31
N MET A 246 -2.80 -9.30 -2.44
CA MET A 246 -2.11 -10.01 -3.52
C MET A 246 -2.58 -9.51 -4.91
N ALA A 247 -3.89 -9.32 -5.10
CA ALA A 247 -4.44 -8.75 -6.32
C ALA A 247 -3.98 -7.29 -6.54
N ALA A 248 -3.87 -6.49 -5.47
CA ALA A 248 -3.41 -5.11 -5.53
C ALA A 248 -1.93 -5.02 -5.92
N ILE A 249 -1.09 -5.93 -5.41
CA ILE A 249 0.33 -6.04 -5.77
C ILE A 249 0.49 -6.37 -7.25
N LEU A 250 -0.27 -7.34 -7.78
CA LEU A 250 -0.26 -7.67 -9.21
C LEU A 250 -0.70 -6.49 -10.08
N LEU A 251 -1.72 -5.74 -9.65
CA LEU A 251 -2.19 -4.55 -10.34
C LEU A 251 -1.16 -3.41 -10.28
N MET A 252 -0.51 -3.23 -9.13
CA MET A 252 0.59 -2.28 -8.96
C MET A 252 1.75 -2.63 -9.88
N PHE A 253 2.18 -3.89 -9.90
CA PHE A 253 3.23 -4.39 -10.77
C PHE A 253 2.91 -4.17 -12.25
N SER A 254 1.69 -4.50 -12.70
CA SER A 254 1.26 -4.21 -14.06
C SER A 254 1.39 -2.73 -14.40
N THR A 255 1.02 -1.81 -13.49
CA THR A 255 1.18 -0.37 -13.77
C THR A 255 2.65 0.02 -13.86
N VAL A 256 3.47 -0.49 -12.95
CA VAL A 256 4.92 -0.25 -12.93
C VAL A 256 5.56 -0.71 -14.23
N LEU A 257 5.16 -1.87 -14.76
CA LEU A 257 5.64 -2.38 -16.05
C LEU A 257 5.33 -1.42 -17.19
N HIS A 258 4.09 -0.95 -17.31
CA HIS A 258 3.70 0.01 -18.35
C HIS A 258 4.53 1.29 -18.26
N VAL A 259 4.67 1.82 -17.05
CA VAL A 259 5.43 3.03 -16.76
C VAL A 259 6.93 2.90 -17.08
N VAL A 260 7.48 1.69 -17.02
CA VAL A 260 8.88 1.39 -17.39
C VAL A 260 9.03 1.14 -18.89
N ASP A 261 8.05 0.49 -19.52
CA ASP A 261 8.06 0.18 -20.95
C ASP A 261 7.79 1.42 -21.83
N ASP A 262 6.93 2.34 -21.37
CA ASP A 262 6.60 3.60 -22.07
C ASP A 262 7.81 4.54 -22.20
N LYS A 263 8.88 4.33 -21.42
CA LYS A 263 10.17 5.03 -21.55
C LYS A 263 11.12 4.39 -22.57
N LYS A 264 10.62 3.73 -23.62
CA LYS A 264 11.45 3.52 -24.82
C LYS A 264 11.95 4.88 -25.30
N PRO A 265 13.27 5.11 -25.41
CA PRO A 265 13.79 6.38 -25.84
C PRO A 265 13.32 6.66 -27.26
N ALA A 266 12.73 7.82 -27.46
CA ALA A 266 12.77 8.51 -28.75
C ALA A 266 14.23 8.89 -29.03
N MET A 267 15.02 7.94 -29.53
CA MET A 267 16.35 8.10 -30.16
C MET A 267 16.43 6.92 -31.15
N GLU A 268 16.59 7.08 -32.46
CA GLU A 268 17.39 8.05 -33.20
C GLU A 268 16.62 8.48 -34.47
N GLN A 269 16.34 9.78 -34.66
CA GLN A 269 16.38 10.31 -36.01
C GLN A 269 17.82 10.78 -36.22
N PRO A 270 18.55 10.29 -37.23
CA PRO A 270 19.86 10.81 -37.52
C PRO A 270 19.68 12.29 -37.86
N GLU A 271 20.35 13.17 -37.12
CA GLU A 271 20.64 14.50 -37.61
C GLU A 271 21.43 14.33 -38.91
N ILE A 272 20.73 14.44 -40.04
CA ILE A 272 21.36 14.69 -41.32
C ILE A 272 21.93 16.09 -41.20
N GLY A 273 23.16 16.18 -40.68
CA GLY A 273 23.98 17.37 -40.70
C GLY A 273 24.23 17.73 -42.16
N GLY A 274 23.41 18.64 -42.67
CA GLY A 274 23.62 19.30 -43.93
C GLY A 274 24.94 20.07 -43.87
N ILE A 275 25.83 19.72 -44.79
CA ILE A 275 26.99 20.52 -45.17
C ILE A 275 26.46 21.83 -45.77
N SER A 276 26.83 22.97 -45.21
CA SER A 276 26.88 24.26 -45.90
C SER A 276 28.04 25.08 -45.37
#